data_AF-A0A7V5M7Y9-F1
#
_entry.id   AF-A0A7V5M7Y9-F1
#
_cell.length_a   1.000
_cell.length_b   1.000
_cell.length_c   1.000
_cell.angle_alpha   90.00
_cell.angle_beta   90.00
_cell.angle_gamma   90.00
#
_symmetry.space_group_name_H-M   'P 1'
#
loop_
_entity.id
_entity.type
_entity.pdbx_description
1 polymer ?
#
loop_
_entity_poly.entity_id
_entity_poly.type
_entity_poly.pdbx_seq_one_letter_code
_entity_poly.pdbx_strand_id
1 'polypeptide(L)'
;EFLNRIDDIVVFSPLSKEEVKTITRRYLNEIAFQLKTEGKELCFSEAEVEYLAVKGFSIKYGARFLKRTIDELVKIPLTLKWKEKDRFWLTVTKGNLLVR
;
A
#
# COMPACT_ATOMS: atom_id res chain seq x y z
N GLU A 1 -9.66 -36.30 20.28
CA GLU A 1 -10.81 -35.43 20.63
C GLU A 1 -10.66 -33.95 20.27
N PHE A 2 -9.47 -33.33 20.34
CA PHE A 2 -9.30 -31.89 20.01
C PHE A 2 -9.41 -31.56 18.49
N LEU A 3 -8.83 -32.41 17.62
CA LEU A 3 -8.92 -32.26 16.16
C LEU A 3 -10.35 -32.49 15.63
N ASN A 4 -11.21 -33.16 16.40
CA ASN A 4 -12.59 -33.49 16.00
C ASN A 4 -13.60 -32.37 16.33
N ARG A 5 -13.13 -31.18 16.74
CA ARG A 5 -13.95 -29.96 16.97
C ARG A 5 -13.56 -28.79 16.07
N ILE A 6 -12.68 -29.01 15.08
CA ILE A 6 -12.30 -28.02 14.08
C ILE A 6 -13.01 -28.44 12.79
N ASP A 7 -14.19 -27.87 12.55
CA ASP A 7 -15.05 -28.24 11.41
C ASP A 7 -14.49 -27.78 10.04
N ASP A 8 -13.55 -26.83 10.00
CA ASP A 8 -12.91 -26.42 8.74
C ASP A 8 -11.48 -25.89 8.96
N ILE A 9 -10.54 -26.37 8.15
CA ILE A 9 -9.19 -25.83 8.08
C ILE A 9 -9.16 -24.78 6.96
N VAL A 10 -9.11 -23.49 7.33
CA VAL A 10 -8.96 -22.41 6.35
C VAL A 10 -7.51 -22.38 5.84
N VAL A 11 -7.30 -22.84 4.61
CA VAL A 11 -6.00 -22.78 3.94
C VAL A 11 -5.84 -21.43 3.24
N PHE A 12 -4.90 -20.62 3.69
CA PHE A 12 -4.56 -19.36 3.03
C PHE A 12 -3.55 -19.62 1.90
N SER A 13 -3.99 -19.37 0.66
CA SER A 13 -3.10 -19.39 -0.50
C SER A 13 -2.25 -18.11 -0.56
N PRO A 14 -1.04 -18.16 -1.15
CA PRO A 14 -0.25 -16.95 -1.43
C PRO A 14 -1.02 -15.99 -2.34
N LEU A 15 -0.83 -14.69 -2.13
CA LEU A 15 -1.44 -13.65 -2.97
C LEU A 15 -0.84 -13.67 -4.38
N SER A 16 -1.71 -13.59 -5.39
CA SER A 16 -1.36 -13.29 -6.77
C SER A 16 -0.88 -11.84 -6.94
N LYS A 17 -0.20 -11.55 -8.06
CA LYS A 17 0.25 -10.20 -8.39
C LYS A 17 -0.92 -9.22 -8.49
N GLU A 18 -2.04 -9.67 -9.04
CA GLU A 18 -3.28 -8.90 -9.24
C GLU A 18 -3.94 -8.58 -7.90
N GLU A 19 -4.00 -9.53 -6.97
CA GLU A 19 -4.48 -9.29 -5.61
C GLU A 19 -3.59 -8.28 -4.88
N VAL A 20 -2.26 -8.39 -5.03
CA VAL A 20 -1.30 -7.46 -4.43
C VAL A 20 -1.49 -6.04 -4.98
N LYS A 21 -1.69 -5.89 -6.30
CA LYS A 21 -2.04 -4.59 -6.91
C LYS A 21 -3.34 -4.03 -6.35
N THR A 22 -4.36 -4.86 -6.21
CA THR A 22 -5.67 -4.47 -5.67
C THR A 22 -5.54 -3.98 -4.22
N ILE A 23 -4.80 -4.72 -3.40
CA ILE A 23 -4.52 -4.35 -2.00
C ILE A 23 -3.71 -3.05 -1.94
N THR A 24 -2.72 -2.89 -2.83
CA THR A 24 -1.91 -1.66 -2.92
C THR A 24 -2.78 -0.45 -3.20
N ARG A 25 -3.64 -0.54 -4.23
CA ARG A 25 -4.58 0.52 -4.57
C ARG A 25 -5.51 0.84 -3.41
N ARG A 26 -6.03 -0.18 -2.73
CA ARG A 26 -6.89 0.01 -1.56
C ARG A 26 -6.17 0.80 -0.46
N TYR A 27 -4.92 0.46 -0.14
CA TYR A 27 -4.15 1.20 0.87
C TYR A 27 -3.88 2.65 0.46
N LEU A 28 -3.52 2.90 -0.81
CA LEU A 28 -3.33 4.26 -1.29
C LEU A 28 -4.63 5.08 -1.25
N ASN A 29 -5.76 4.48 -1.59
CA ASN A 29 -7.08 5.10 -1.47
C ASN A 29 -7.44 5.42 -0.01
N GLU A 30 -7.09 4.55 0.94
CA GLU A 30 -7.30 4.79 2.37
C GLU A 30 -6.48 5.99 2.86
N ILE A 31 -5.22 6.08 2.44
CA ILE A 31 -4.36 7.24 2.73
C ILE A 31 -4.94 8.50 2.07
N ALA A 32 -5.33 8.44 0.80
CA ALA A 32 -5.94 9.56 0.09
C ALA A 32 -7.24 10.04 0.77
N PHE A 33 -8.06 9.12 1.27
CA PHE A 33 -9.26 9.44 2.03
C PHE A 33 -8.93 10.16 3.34
N GLN A 34 -7.95 9.68 4.11
CA GLN A 34 -7.48 10.35 5.34
C GLN A 34 -6.90 11.74 5.06
N LEU A 35 -6.20 11.93 3.94
CA LEU A 35 -5.74 13.28 3.56
C LEU A 35 -6.94 14.18 3.23
N LYS A 36 -7.94 13.65 2.53
CA LYS A 36 -9.11 14.42 2.12
C LYS A 36 -9.91 14.94 3.31
N THR A 37 -10.00 14.18 4.41
CA THR A 37 -10.66 14.66 5.64
C THR A 37 -9.93 15.85 6.27
N GLU A 38 -8.65 16.02 5.99
CA GLU A 38 -7.79 17.13 6.44
C GLU A 38 -7.63 18.23 5.38
N GLY A 39 -8.46 18.22 4.32
CA GLY A 39 -8.39 19.20 3.23
C GLY A 39 -7.22 19.02 2.27
N LYS A 40 -6.58 17.85 2.26
CA LYS A 40 -5.42 17.53 1.42
C LYS A 40 -5.75 16.46 0.37
N GLU A 41 -4.95 16.38 -0.68
CA GLU A 41 -5.17 15.47 -1.81
C GLU A 41 -3.89 14.67 -2.11
N LEU A 42 -4.07 13.36 -2.32
CA LEU A 42 -3.02 12.47 -2.81
C LEU A 42 -3.38 11.99 -4.22
N CYS A 43 -2.52 12.29 -5.19
CA CYS A 43 -2.68 11.90 -6.59
C CYS A 43 -1.63 10.84 -6.96
N PHE A 44 -2.07 9.78 -7.64
CA PHE A 44 -1.20 8.69 -8.11
C PHE A 44 -1.81 8.03 -9.35
N SER A 45 -0.99 7.40 -10.18
CA SER A 45 -1.41 6.67 -11.37
C SER A 45 -1.25 5.15 -11.20
N GLU A 46 -1.63 4.39 -12.22
CA GLU A 46 -1.39 2.94 -12.27
C GLU A 46 0.09 2.59 -12.12
N ALA A 47 0.99 3.44 -12.63
CA ALA A 47 2.42 3.18 -12.59
C ALA A 47 2.96 3.15 -11.16
N GLU A 48 2.52 4.07 -10.30
CA GLU A 48 2.90 4.11 -8.89
C GLU A 48 2.31 2.92 -8.12
N VAL A 49 1.08 2.52 -8.44
CA VAL A 49 0.43 1.33 -7.86
C VAL A 49 1.22 0.08 -8.21
N GLU A 50 1.57 -0.11 -9.48
CA GLU A 50 2.35 -1.27 -9.92
C GLU A 50 3.76 -1.28 -9.30
N TYR A 51 4.42 -0.12 -9.24
CA TYR A 51 5.72 -0.02 -8.59
C TYR A 51 5.68 -0.43 -7.11
N LEU A 52 4.69 0.06 -6.36
CA LEU A 52 4.51 -0.29 -4.94
C LEU A 52 4.13 -1.76 -4.75
N ALA A 53 3.26 -2.29 -5.62
CA ALA A 53 2.86 -3.69 -5.58
C ALA A 53 4.06 -4.61 -5.79
N VAL A 54 4.92 -4.32 -6.78
CA VAL A 54 6.14 -5.10 -7.05
C VAL A 54 7.14 -4.96 -5.90
N LYS A 55 7.36 -3.75 -5.40
CA LYS A 55 8.37 -3.50 -4.35
C LYS A 55 7.94 -4.03 -2.98
N GLY A 56 6.65 -4.01 -2.69
CA GLY A 56 6.05 -4.51 -1.45
C GLY A 56 5.60 -5.97 -1.51
N PHE A 57 5.81 -6.67 -2.64
CA PHE A 57 5.47 -8.09 -2.74
C PHE A 57 6.47 -8.96 -1.97
N SER A 58 5.95 -9.82 -1.10
CA SER A 58 6.75 -10.85 -0.45
C SER A 58 5.94 -12.12 -0.28
N ILE A 59 6.39 -13.23 -0.87
CA ILE A 59 5.77 -14.55 -0.67
C ILE A 59 5.85 -14.96 0.80
N LYS A 60 6.97 -14.66 1.46
CA LYS A 60 7.21 -15.03 2.87
C LYS A 60 6.39 -14.20 3.86
N TYR A 61 6.21 -12.91 3.59
CA TYR A 61 5.61 -11.97 4.54
C TYR A 61 4.21 -11.46 4.13
N GLY A 62 3.76 -11.81 2.93
CA GLY A 62 2.46 -11.42 2.38
C GLY A 62 2.23 -9.91 2.35
N ALA A 63 0.96 -9.51 2.45
CA ALA A 63 0.55 -8.11 2.43
C ALA A 63 1.06 -7.26 3.62
N ARG A 64 1.62 -7.87 4.68
CA ARG A 64 2.22 -7.10 5.79
C ARG A 64 3.46 -6.33 5.32
N PHE A 65 4.28 -6.97 4.49
CA PHE A 65 5.45 -6.32 3.91
C PHE A 65 5.01 -5.19 2.97
N LEU A 66 3.97 -5.42 2.18
CA LEU A 66 3.36 -4.41 1.32
C LEU A 66 2.93 -3.16 2.10
N LYS A 67 2.17 -3.34 3.18
CA LYS A 67 1.73 -2.22 4.02
C LYS A 67 2.92 -1.42 4.55
N ARG A 68 3.96 -2.11 5.04
CA ARG A 68 5.19 -1.47 5.51
C ARG A 68 5.89 -0.67 4.42
N THR A 69 6.01 -1.23 3.21
CA THR A 69 6.60 -0.52 2.07
C THR A 69 5.82 0.74 1.71
N ILE A 70 4.49 0.69 1.75
CA ILE A 70 3.64 1.87 1.52
C ILE A 70 3.82 2.91 2.63
N ASP A 71 3.84 2.48 3.90
CA ASP A 71 4.07 3.38 5.03
C ASP A 71 5.43 4.10 4.90
N GLU A 72 6.50 3.37 4.57
CA GLU A 72 7.85 3.92 4.43
C GLU A 72 8.00 4.86 3.22
N LEU A 73 7.44 4.49 2.06
CA LEU A 73 7.64 5.24 0.81
C LEU A 73 6.60 6.34 0.57
N VAL A 74 5.45 6.29 1.24
CA VAL A 74 4.35 7.23 1.03
C VAL A 74 4.01 7.96 2.32
N LYS A 75 3.63 7.24 3.38
CA LYS A 75 3.10 7.87 4.59
C LYS A 75 4.14 8.72 5.31
N ILE A 76 5.36 8.21 5.49
CA ILE A 76 6.46 8.95 6.13
C ILE A 76 6.78 10.23 5.34
N PRO A 77 7.04 10.20 4.02
CA PRO A 77 7.27 11.43 3.25
C PRO A 77 6.10 12.42 3.30
N LEU A 78 4.86 11.95 3.29
CA LEU A 78 3.68 12.82 3.44
C LEU A 78 3.68 13.54 4.80
N THR A 79 4.01 12.85 5.89
CA THR A 79 4.13 13.46 7.22
C THR A 79 5.24 14.51 7.27
N LEU A 80 6.39 14.23 6.66
CA LEU A 80 7.50 15.19 6.62
C LEU A 80 7.15 16.45 5.82
N LYS A 81 6.34 16.31 4.76
CA LYS A 81 5.91 17.40 3.88
C LYS A 81 4.55 18.00 4.25
N TRP A 82 3.99 17.61 5.39
CA TRP A 82 2.59 17.91 5.75
C TRP A 82 2.24 19.40 5.75
N LYS A 83 3.20 20.23 6.16
CA LYS A 83 3.06 21.69 6.23
C LYS A 83 3.38 22.41 4.93
N GLU A 84 3.98 21.74 3.96
CA GLU A 84 4.48 22.37 2.73
C GLU A 84 3.37 22.56 1.69
N LYS A 85 2.42 21.62 1.62
CA LYS A 85 1.45 21.52 0.51
C LYS A 85 0.12 20.91 0.94
N ASP A 86 -0.91 21.19 0.14
CA ASP A 86 -2.23 20.56 0.25
C ASP A 86 -2.48 19.48 -0.80
N ARG A 87 -1.66 19.43 -1.87
CA ARG A 87 -1.75 18.39 -2.90
C ARG A 87 -0.39 17.72 -3.06
N PHE A 88 -0.39 16.39 -3.03
CA PHE A 88 0.79 15.55 -3.17
C PHE A 88 0.68 14.63 -4.37
N TRP A 89 1.75 14.53 -5.14
CA TRP A 89 1.85 13.62 -6.29
C TRP A 89 2.84 12.52 -5.99
N LEU A 90 2.41 11.28 -6.17
CA LEU A 90 3.32 10.15 -6.26
C LEU A 90 3.90 10.10 -7.67
N THR A 91 5.23 9.97 -7.78
CA THR A 91 5.91 9.86 -9.07
C THR A 91 7.03 8.84 -8.99
N VAL A 92 7.04 7.89 -9.92
CA VAL A 92 8.16 6.97 -10.10
C VAL A 92 9.22 7.62 -11.00
N THR A 93 10.45 7.76 -10.49
CA THR A 93 11.60 8.25 -11.28
C THR A 93 12.82 7.36 -11.07
N LYS A 94 13.43 6.86 -12.16
CA LYS A 94 14.68 6.05 -12.14
C LYS A 94 14.72 4.98 -11.04
N GLY A 95 13.62 4.26 -10.84
CA GLY A 95 13.52 3.16 -9.86
C GLY A 95 13.24 3.57 -8.41
N ASN A 96 12.91 4.85 -8.16
CA ASN A 96 12.52 5.36 -6.84
C ASN A 96 11.13 6.03 -6.90
N LEU A 97 10.37 5.91 -5.80
CA LEU A 97 9.11 6.61 -5.62
C LEU A 97 9.37 7.91 -4.85
N LEU A 98 8.84 9.03 -5.34
CA LEU A 98 8.92 10.33 -4.70
C LEU A 98 7.53 10.88 -4.42
N VAL A 99 7.39 11.56 -3.28
CA VAL A 99 6.21 12.36 -2.92
C VAL A 99 6.54 13.83 -3.20
N ARG A 100 5.84 14.43 -4.16
CA ARG A 100 6.06 15.80 -4.63
C ARG A 100 4.96 16.74 -4.21
#